data_AF-A0A6V8CKP3-F1
#
_entry.id   AF-A0A6V8CKP3-F1
#
_cell.length_a   1.000
_cell.length_b   1.000
_cell.length_c   1.000
_cell.angle_alpha   90.00
_cell.angle_beta   90.00
_cell.angle_gamma   90.00
#
_symmetry.space_group_name_H-M   'P 1'
#
loop_
_entity.id
_entity.type
_entity.pdbx_description
1 polymer ?
#
loop_
_entity_poly.entity_id
_entity_poly.type
_entity_poly.pdbx_seq_one_letter_code
_entity_poly.pdbx_strand_id
1 'polypeptide(L)' 'LTAMFKDEVIEPSKLPIMMVGVSPCFRREVGAHGLSDRGIWRVHQFTK' A
#
# COMPACT_ATOMS: atom_id res chain seq x y z
N LEU A 1 6.57 -0.69 3.66
CA LEU A 1 7.58 0.40 3.68
C LEU A 1 7.60 1.10 5.04
N THR A 2 6.50 1.71 5.50
CA THR A 2 6.48 2.53 6.73
C THR A 2 6.97 1.82 8.00
N ALA A 3 6.71 0.52 8.15
CA ALA A 3 7.16 -0.26 9.30
C ALA A 3 8.65 -0.68 9.26
N MET A 4 9.40 -0.36 8.20
CA MET A 4 10.80 -0.78 8.05
C MET A 4 11.73 -0.18 9.11
N PHE A 5 11.47 1.07 9.50
CA PHE A 5 12.28 1.81 10.48
C PHE A 5 11.55 1.90 11.84
N LYS A 6 10.66 0.94 12.11
CA LYS A 6 9.97 0.91 13.39
C LYS A 6 11.02 0.71 14.49
N ASP A 7 10.94 1.52 15.54
CA ASP A 7 11.83 1.49 16.69
C ASP A 7 13.29 1.94 16.41
N GLU A 8 13.55 2.57 15.26
CA GLU A 8 14.85 3.18 14.91
C GLU A 8 14.84 4.72 15.05
N VAL A 9 15.98 5.29 15.46
CA VAL A 9 16.19 6.76 15.49
C VAL A 9 16.95 7.18 14.23
N ILE A 10 16.30 7.97 13.37
CA ILE A 10 16.87 8.45 12.11
C ILE A 10 17.52 9.81 12.33
N GLU A 11 18.81 9.92 11.99
CA GLU A 11 19.53 11.20 12.05
C GLU A 11 19.00 12.19 10.99
N PRO A 12 18.88 13.49 11.31
CA PRO A 12 18.37 14.50 10.37
C PRO A 12 19.16 14.59 9.06
N SER A 13 20.45 14.26 9.07
CA SER A 13 21.33 14.22 7.90
C SER A 13 20.94 13.16 6.86
N LYS A 14 20.20 12.13 7.28
CA LYS A 14 19.76 11.01 6.41
C LYS A 14 18.42 11.29 5.73
N LEU A 15 17.78 12.43 6.04
CA LEU A 15 16.50 12.84 5.45
C LEU A 15 16.73 13.75 4.23
N PRO A 16 15.90 13.64 3.18
CA PRO A 16 14.72 12.77 3.06
C PRO A 16 15.07 11.34 2.61
N ILE A 17 14.44 10.35 3.23
CA ILE A 17 14.49 8.96 2.76
C ILE A 17 13.39 8.76 1.72
N MET A 18 13.78 8.47 0.48
CA MET A 18 12.85 8.19 -0.62
C MET A 18 12.87 6.69 -0.94
N MET A 19 11.72 6.04 -0.83
CA MET A 19 11.58 4.61 -1.11
C MET A 19 10.37 4.35 -2.02
N VAL A 20 10.52 3.39 -2.92
CA VAL A 20 9.44 2.85 -3.75
C VAL A 20 9.24 1.40 -3.36
N GLY A 21 7.99 1.00 -3.15
CA GLY A 21 7.63 -0.35 -2.78
C GLY A 21 6.61 -0.88 -3.77
N VAL A 22 6.98 -1.97 -4.44
CA VAL A 22 6.13 -2.70 -5.37
C VAL A 22 5.67 -3.97 -4.67
N SER A 23 4.37 -4.16 -4.55
CA SER A 23 3.80 -5.32 -3.88
C SER A 23 2.40 -5.68 -4.38
N PRO A 24 2.01 -6.96 -4.34
CA PRO A 24 0.61 -7.32 -4.45
C PRO A 24 -0.13 -6.81 -3.20
N CYS A 25 -1.21 -6.07 -3.43
CA CYS A 25 -2.10 -5.53 -2.41
C CYS A 25 -3.38 -6.35 -2.36
N PHE A 26 -3.78 -6.76 -1.14
CA PHE A 26 -4.97 -7.56 -0.91
C PHE A 26 -6.03 -6.76 -0.15
N ARG A 27 -7.26 -6.70 -0.66
CA ARG A 27 -8.39 -6.00 -0.04
C ARG A 27 -9.62 -6.87 0.04
N ARG A 28 -10.31 -6.87 1.19
CA ARG A 28 -11.54 -7.67 1.40
C ARG A 28 -12.77 -7.09 0.70
N GLU A 29 -12.74 -5.81 0.29
CA GLU A 29 -13.83 -5.13 -0.43
C GLU A 29 -15.23 -5.32 0.20
N VAL A 30 -15.30 -5.35 1.54
CA VAL A 30 -16.56 -5.53 2.29
C VAL A 30 -17.44 -4.29 2.10
N GLY A 31 -18.71 -4.49 1.79
CA GLY A 31 -19.70 -3.42 1.58
C GLY A 31 -19.74 -2.86 0.15
N ALA A 32 -19.00 -3.43 -0.79
CA ALA A 32 -18.95 -2.98 -2.18
C ALA A 32 -20.05 -3.59 -3.10
N HIS A 33 -21.18 -4.04 -2.54
CA HIS A 33 -22.25 -4.65 -3.34
C HIS A 33 -22.82 -3.63 -4.35
N GLY A 34 -22.64 -3.88 -5.65
CA GLY A 34 -23.19 -3.05 -6.74
C GLY A 34 -22.31 -1.86 -7.16
N LEU A 35 -21.13 -1.69 -6.56
CA LEU A 35 -20.22 -0.57 -6.84
C LEU A 35 -18.95 -1.05 -7.56
N SER A 36 -18.90 -0.79 -8.87
CA SER A 36 -17.74 -1.04 -9.74
C SER A 36 -17.45 -2.53 -10.01
N ASP A 37 -18.49 -3.34 -10.16
CA ASP A 37 -18.40 -4.80 -10.35
C ASP A 37 -17.85 -5.23 -11.73
N ARG A 38 -17.66 -4.28 -12.67
CA ARG A 38 -17.15 -4.57 -14.02
C ARG A 38 -15.73 -4.02 -14.21
N GLY A 39 -14.84 -4.90 -14.65
CA GLY A 39 -13.44 -4.57 -14.94
C GLY A 39 -12.51 -4.74 -13.74
N ILE A 40 -11.32 -4.13 -13.81
CA ILE A 40 -10.25 -4.25 -12.80
C ILE A 40 -10.21 -3.08 -11.81
N TRP A 41 -11.23 -2.22 -11.82
CA TRP A 41 -11.30 -1.03 -10.98
C TRP A 41 -11.39 -1.34 -9.49
N ARG A 42 -12.01 -2.47 -9.14
CA ARG A 42 -12.14 -2.95 -7.75
C ARG A 42 -11.99 -4.46 -7.73
N VAL A 43 -10.86 -4.93 -7.21
CA VAL A 43 -10.53 -6.37 -7.15
C VAL A 43 -9.86 -6.68 -5.82
N HIS A 44 -9.95 -7.95 -5.41
CA HIS A 44 -9.33 -8.40 -4.17
C HIS A 44 -7.80 -8.37 -4.20
N GLN A 45 -7.20 -8.41 -5.39
CA GLN A 45 -5.75 -8.41 -5.58
C GLN A 45 -5.36 -7.47 -6.72
N PHE A 46 -4.43 -6.55 -6.45
CA PHE A 46 -3.83 -5.68 -7.47
C PHE A 46 -2.39 -5.34 -7.11
N THR A 47 -1.56 -5.01 -8.10
CA THR A 47 -0.16 -4.60 -7.86
C THR A 47 -0.08 -3.09 -7.68
N LYS A 48 0.70 -2.64 -6.70
CA LYS A 48 0.98 -1.21 -6.44
C LYS A 48 2.39 -1.02 -5.94
#